data_AF-A0A9E3QS44-F1
#
_entry.id   AF-A0A9E3QS44-F1
#
_cell.length_a   1.000
_cell.length_b   1.000
_cell.length_c   1.000
_cell.angle_alpha   90.00
_cell.angle_beta   90.00
_cell.angle_gamma   90.00
#
_symmetry.space_group_name_H-M   'P 1'
#
loop_
_entity.id
_entity.type
_entity.pdbx_description
1 polymer ?
#
loop_
_entity_poly.entity_id
_entity_poly.type
_entity_poly.pdbx_seq_one_letter_code
_entity_poly.pdbx_strand_id
1 'polypeptide(L)'
;MQRSPGQSPPLSSTPAWKRADLLAEASALPVARRYAPLLSQSFLSICGPTSVANVLRSIGVPAGKNPLPGIGLRPMSLDQLVRESAAVVPAPWTVRAVRPSSSDELRAHLRESNDERVRLVANFSRAPLFGRGGGHHSPIGGYLEREDLALVLDVNAGFGPWLVDTERLFLAMSTVADWSTGLTRGLARFEAPR
;
A
#
# COMPACT_ATOMS: atom_id res chain seq x y z
N MET A 1 25.61 16.80 -13.15
CA MET A 1 24.91 15.55 -12.77
C MET A 1 24.13 15.05 -13.98
N GLN A 2 24.75 14.20 -14.79
CA GLN A 2 24.11 13.60 -15.96
C GLN A 2 23.22 12.45 -15.48
N ARG A 3 21.92 12.50 -15.83
CA ARG A 3 20.98 11.40 -15.54
C ARG A 3 21.41 10.18 -16.36
N SER A 4 21.55 9.01 -15.72
CA SER A 4 21.73 7.75 -16.43
C SER A 4 20.54 7.52 -17.38
N PRO A 5 20.76 7.07 -18.62
CA PRO A 5 19.68 6.75 -19.53
C PRO A 5 18.86 5.59 -18.94
N GLY A 6 17.55 5.77 -18.80
CA GLY A 6 16.62 4.72 -18.34
C GLY A 6 15.93 4.94 -16.98
N GLN A 7 16.24 6.00 -16.22
CA GLN A 7 15.47 6.33 -15.01
C GLN A 7 14.30 7.26 -15.30
N SER A 8 13.07 6.74 -15.14
CA SER A 8 11.85 7.56 -15.12
C SER A 8 11.99 8.69 -14.10
N PRO A 9 11.49 9.91 -14.40
CA PRO A 9 11.60 11.03 -13.48
C PRO A 9 10.86 10.71 -12.17
N PRO A 10 11.29 11.23 -11.00
CA PRO A 10 10.65 10.94 -9.71
C PRO A 10 9.14 11.16 -9.76
N LEU A 11 8.37 10.34 -9.04
CA LEU A 11 6.90 10.41 -9.02
C LEU A 11 6.42 11.81 -8.63
N SER A 12 7.16 12.49 -7.74
CA SER A 12 6.90 13.87 -7.34
C SER A 12 6.94 14.92 -8.46
N SER A 13 7.43 14.56 -9.65
CA SER A 13 7.44 15.41 -10.84
C SER A 13 6.34 15.05 -11.85
N THR A 14 5.53 14.02 -11.58
CA THR A 14 4.39 13.66 -12.43
C THR A 14 3.20 14.59 -12.12
N PRO A 15 2.37 14.94 -13.12
CA PRO A 15 1.21 15.83 -12.90
C PRO A 15 0.15 15.27 -11.94
N ALA A 16 0.08 13.94 -11.79
CA ALA A 16 -0.87 13.27 -10.91
C ALA A 16 -0.43 13.28 -9.44
N TRP A 17 0.87 13.40 -9.18
CA TRP A 17 1.41 13.35 -7.82
C TRP A 17 0.79 14.45 -6.96
N LYS A 18 -0.02 14.02 -5.99
CA LYS A 18 -0.74 14.90 -5.07
C LYS A 18 -1.53 16.03 -5.76
N ARG A 19 -2.03 15.78 -6.98
CA ARG A 19 -2.95 16.73 -7.64
C ARG A 19 -4.21 16.88 -6.80
N ALA A 20 -4.55 18.11 -6.43
CA ALA A 20 -5.54 18.36 -5.36
C ALA A 20 -6.94 17.84 -5.70
N ASP A 21 -7.39 18.04 -6.93
CA ASP A 21 -8.68 17.58 -7.45
C ASP A 21 -8.76 16.05 -7.51
N LEU A 22 -7.72 15.37 -8.03
CA LEU A 22 -7.68 13.90 -8.07
C LEU A 22 -7.57 13.29 -6.67
N LEU A 23 -6.83 13.94 -5.75
CA LEU A 23 -6.79 13.50 -4.36
C LEU A 23 -8.15 13.66 -3.69
N ALA A 24 -8.87 14.75 -3.97
CA ALA A 24 -10.22 14.96 -3.45
C ALA A 24 -11.18 13.90 -3.99
N GLU A 25 -11.13 13.62 -5.29
CA GLU A 25 -11.91 12.57 -5.95
C GLU A 25 -11.61 11.18 -5.34
N ALA A 26 -10.33 10.82 -5.26
CA ALA A 26 -9.91 9.53 -4.70
C ALA A 26 -10.25 9.40 -3.21
N SER A 27 -10.14 10.49 -2.42
CA SER A 27 -10.49 10.49 -1.00
C SER A 27 -12.01 10.42 -0.77
N ALA A 28 -12.82 10.78 -1.76
CA ALA A 28 -14.27 10.67 -1.70
C ALA A 28 -14.79 9.25 -1.96
N LEU A 29 -13.95 8.35 -2.49
CA LEU A 29 -14.30 6.94 -2.69
C LEU A 29 -14.81 6.32 -1.37
N PRO A 30 -15.86 5.47 -1.40
CA PRO A 30 -16.42 4.85 -0.19
C PRO A 30 -15.38 4.14 0.67
N VAL A 31 -14.48 3.37 0.06
CA VAL A 31 -13.39 2.67 0.76
C VAL A 31 -12.38 3.64 1.37
N ALA A 32 -11.95 4.66 0.63
CA ALA A 32 -10.97 5.65 1.10
C ALA A 32 -11.46 6.36 2.38
N ARG A 33 -12.74 6.75 2.42
CA ARG A 33 -13.35 7.42 3.58
C ARG A 33 -13.29 6.59 4.86
N ARG A 34 -13.29 5.25 4.76
CA ARG A 34 -13.19 4.37 5.94
C ARG A 34 -11.83 4.44 6.65
N TYR A 35 -10.79 4.93 5.98
CA TYR A 35 -9.47 5.09 6.57
C TYR A 35 -9.29 6.41 7.36
N ALA A 36 -10.27 7.31 7.31
CA ALA A 36 -10.17 8.60 7.97
C ALA A 36 -10.49 8.52 9.48
N PRO A 37 -9.72 9.20 10.37
CA PRO A 37 -8.42 9.81 10.09
C PRO A 37 -7.32 8.75 9.93
N LEU A 38 -6.38 8.95 8.99
CA LEU A 38 -5.27 8.00 8.75
C LEU A 38 -4.29 7.98 9.93
N LEU A 39 -3.93 6.79 10.45
CA LEU A 39 -2.82 6.68 11.40
C LEU A 39 -1.48 6.77 10.68
N SER A 40 -0.64 7.70 11.14
CA SER A 40 0.76 7.78 10.72
C SER A 40 1.66 6.92 11.60
N GLN A 41 2.68 6.31 10.98
CA GLN A 41 3.70 5.54 11.66
C GLN A 41 4.48 6.45 12.62
N SER A 42 4.75 5.98 13.84
CA SER A 42 5.39 6.78 14.88
C SER A 42 6.92 6.81 14.80
N PHE A 43 7.54 5.82 14.18
CA PHE A 43 9.00 5.73 14.04
C PHE A 43 9.38 4.87 12.82
N LEU A 44 10.68 4.75 12.55
CA LEU A 44 11.22 4.00 11.41
C LEU A 44 10.80 2.52 11.49
N SER A 45 10.57 1.88 10.35
CA SER A 45 10.30 0.43 10.28
C SER A 45 9.07 -0.06 11.05
N ILE A 46 8.01 0.75 11.24
CA ILE A 46 6.69 0.28 11.73
C ILE A 46 5.55 0.47 10.72
N CYS A 47 5.91 0.73 9.46
CA CYS A 47 4.96 0.96 8.38
C CYS A 47 4.01 -0.24 8.16
N GLY A 48 4.50 -1.47 8.28
CA GLY A 48 3.68 -2.69 8.18
C GLY A 48 2.56 -2.73 9.22
N PRO A 49 2.88 -2.77 10.53
CA PRO A 49 1.86 -2.77 11.57
C PRO A 49 0.92 -1.56 11.54
N THR A 50 1.43 -0.37 11.22
CA THR A 50 0.58 0.83 11.08
C THR A 50 -0.39 0.71 9.90
N SER A 51 0.03 0.09 8.80
CA SER A 51 -0.85 -0.17 7.66
C SER A 51 -1.96 -1.15 8.02
N VAL A 52 -1.64 -2.21 8.78
CA VAL A 52 -2.64 -3.18 9.28
C VAL A 52 -3.60 -2.51 10.26
N ALA A 53 -3.12 -1.62 11.14
CA ALA A 53 -3.99 -0.84 12.03
C ALA A 53 -5.04 -0.03 11.26
N ASN A 54 -4.60 0.60 10.16
CA ASN A 54 -5.50 1.37 9.30
C ASN A 54 -6.51 0.44 8.60
N VAL A 55 -6.10 -0.74 8.13
CA VAL A 55 -7.03 -1.75 7.59
C VAL A 55 -8.07 -2.16 8.64
N LEU A 56 -7.64 -2.55 9.84
CA LEU A 56 -8.52 -2.95 10.95
C LEU A 56 -9.54 -1.84 11.28
N ARG A 57 -9.08 -0.59 11.40
CA ARG A 57 -9.97 0.55 11.65
C ARG A 57 -10.97 0.76 10.51
N SER A 58 -10.53 0.59 9.25
CA SER A 58 -11.41 0.74 8.08
C SER A 58 -12.52 -0.31 7.97
N ILE A 59 -12.39 -1.43 8.70
CA ILE A 59 -13.39 -2.50 8.77
C ILE A 59 -14.11 -2.53 10.13
N GLY A 60 -13.96 -1.48 10.94
CA GLY A 60 -14.68 -1.31 12.22
C GLY A 60 -14.01 -1.93 13.44
N VAL A 61 -12.77 -2.42 13.33
CA VAL A 61 -12.01 -2.96 14.47
C VAL A 61 -11.15 -1.86 15.08
N PRO A 62 -11.32 -1.54 16.38
CA PRO A 62 -10.42 -0.62 17.08
C PRO A 62 -8.99 -1.16 17.08
N ALA A 63 -8.03 -0.35 16.62
CA ALA A 63 -6.62 -0.71 16.59
C ALA A 63 -5.73 0.49 16.89
N GLY A 64 -4.72 0.28 17.76
CA GLY A 64 -3.61 1.22 17.94
C GLY A 64 -2.60 1.13 16.80
N LYS A 65 -1.54 1.95 16.83
CA LYS A 65 -0.52 2.01 15.76
C LYS A 65 0.26 0.70 15.52
N ASN A 66 0.24 -0.22 16.49
CA ASN A 66 0.85 -1.54 16.39
C ASN A 66 -0.15 -2.61 16.87
N PRO A 67 -0.98 -3.17 15.99
CA PRO A 67 -1.92 -4.22 16.35
C PRO A 67 -1.27 -5.61 16.30
N LEU A 68 -0.04 -5.73 15.79
CA LEU A 68 0.65 -6.99 15.59
C LEU A 68 1.52 -7.35 16.80
N PRO A 69 1.77 -8.64 17.07
CA PRO A 69 2.61 -9.07 18.17
C PRO A 69 4.06 -8.57 18.00
N GLY A 70 4.69 -8.21 19.13
CA GLY A 70 6.07 -7.73 19.18
C GLY A 70 6.22 -6.22 19.39
N ILE A 71 7.37 -5.84 19.95
CA ILE A 71 7.72 -4.46 20.32
C ILE A 71 8.95 -3.98 19.52
N GLY A 72 9.09 -2.66 19.34
CA GLY A 72 10.26 -2.05 18.71
C GLY A 72 10.22 -1.97 17.18
N LEU A 73 11.40 -2.02 16.54
CA LEU A 73 11.54 -1.97 15.08
C LEU A 73 10.93 -3.22 14.44
N ARG A 74 10.11 -3.03 13.40
CA ARG A 74 9.32 -4.09 12.77
C ARG A 74 9.44 -4.04 11.23
N PRO A 75 10.65 -4.14 10.65
CA PRO A 75 10.76 -4.39 9.22
C PRO A 75 10.12 -5.75 8.94
N MET A 76 9.12 -5.79 8.06
CA MET A 76 8.37 -7.01 7.75
C MET A 76 8.52 -7.32 6.27
N SER A 77 8.66 -8.59 5.93
CA SER A 77 8.35 -9.06 4.58
C SER A 77 6.84 -9.06 4.36
N LEU A 78 6.40 -9.13 3.10
CA LEU A 78 4.99 -9.29 2.78
C LEU A 78 4.39 -10.54 3.45
N ASP A 79 5.10 -11.67 3.42
CA ASP A 79 4.59 -12.91 4.00
C ASP A 79 4.53 -12.84 5.53
N GLN A 80 5.48 -12.16 6.17
CA GLN A 80 5.39 -11.91 7.61
C GLN A 80 4.19 -11.01 7.94
N LEU A 81 3.97 -9.95 7.17
CA LEU A 81 2.82 -9.06 7.35
C LEU A 81 1.51 -9.86 7.26
N VAL A 82 1.37 -10.71 6.24
CA VAL A 82 0.19 -11.56 6.03
C VAL A 82 -0.01 -12.55 7.17
N ARG A 83 1.04 -13.30 7.55
CA ARG A 83 0.95 -14.29 8.64
C ARG A 83 0.50 -13.65 9.96
N GLU A 84 1.10 -12.52 10.32
CA GLU A 84 0.76 -11.85 11.57
C GLU A 84 -0.60 -11.13 11.50
N SER A 85 -0.97 -10.61 10.32
CA SER A 85 -2.30 -10.02 10.11
C SER A 85 -3.41 -11.07 10.24
N ALA A 86 -3.16 -12.31 9.81
CA ALA A 86 -4.13 -13.40 9.92
C ALA A 86 -4.50 -13.74 11.36
N ALA A 87 -3.64 -13.41 12.34
CA ALA A 87 -3.90 -13.62 13.75
C ALA A 87 -4.79 -12.54 14.40
N VAL A 88 -4.98 -11.39 13.73
CA VAL A 88 -5.68 -10.23 14.31
C VAL A 88 -6.88 -9.75 13.48
N VAL A 89 -6.97 -10.17 12.22
CA VAL A 89 -8.13 -9.86 11.37
C VAL A 89 -9.36 -10.64 11.86
N PRO A 90 -10.52 -10.00 12.08
CA PRO A 90 -11.70 -10.70 12.60
C PRO A 90 -12.36 -11.54 11.51
N ALA A 91 -13.01 -12.63 11.89
CA ALA A 91 -13.96 -13.29 10.99
C ALA A 91 -15.08 -12.30 10.59
N PRO A 92 -15.59 -12.34 9.34
CA PRO A 92 -15.27 -13.31 8.30
C PRO A 92 -14.12 -12.87 7.37
N TRP A 93 -13.35 -11.85 7.73
CA TRP A 93 -12.25 -11.37 6.92
C TRP A 93 -11.07 -12.36 6.94
N THR A 94 -10.42 -12.49 5.80
CA THR A 94 -9.19 -13.27 5.64
C THR A 94 -8.10 -12.41 5.03
N VAL A 95 -6.83 -12.85 5.10
CA VAL A 95 -5.71 -12.15 4.48
C VAL A 95 -4.78 -13.12 3.76
N ARG A 96 -4.33 -12.75 2.56
CA ARG A 96 -3.32 -13.50 1.81
C ARG A 96 -2.32 -12.59 1.12
N ALA A 97 -1.17 -13.14 0.76
CA ALA A 97 -0.22 -12.46 -0.10
C ALA A 97 -0.62 -12.62 -1.58
N VAL A 98 -0.52 -11.54 -2.34
CA VAL A 98 -0.73 -11.50 -3.79
C VAL A 98 0.48 -10.83 -4.41
N ARG A 99 1.05 -11.43 -5.44
CA ARG A 99 2.22 -10.92 -6.16
C ARG A 99 1.89 -10.86 -7.64
N PRO A 100 1.35 -9.71 -8.10
CA PRO A 100 1.01 -9.57 -9.51
C PRO A 100 2.23 -9.83 -10.37
N SER A 101 2.04 -10.63 -11.43
CA SER A 101 3.05 -10.96 -12.43
C SER A 101 3.12 -9.94 -13.56
N SER A 102 2.11 -9.08 -13.68
CA SER A 102 2.00 -8.02 -14.68
C SER A 102 1.28 -6.77 -14.13
N SER A 103 1.45 -5.64 -14.81
CA SER A 103 0.68 -4.42 -14.51
C SER A 103 -0.82 -4.61 -14.71
N ASP A 104 -1.24 -5.43 -15.67
CA ASP A 104 -2.66 -5.74 -15.91
C ASP A 104 -3.27 -6.55 -14.75
N GLU A 105 -2.53 -7.52 -14.21
CA GLU A 105 -2.96 -8.26 -13.02
C GLU A 105 -3.02 -7.34 -11.79
N LEU A 106 -2.04 -6.45 -11.61
CA LEU A 106 -2.10 -5.44 -10.55
C LEU A 106 -3.33 -4.55 -10.72
N ARG A 107 -3.62 -4.12 -11.96
CA ARG A 107 -4.79 -3.28 -12.27
C ARG A 107 -6.10 -3.93 -11.84
N ALA A 108 -6.24 -5.23 -12.08
CA ALA A 108 -7.43 -5.98 -11.66
C ALA A 108 -7.61 -5.92 -10.13
N HIS A 109 -6.55 -6.12 -9.36
CA HIS A 109 -6.61 -5.98 -7.91
C HIS A 109 -6.87 -4.54 -7.44
N LEU A 110 -6.31 -3.55 -8.12
CA LEU A 110 -6.55 -2.14 -7.80
C LEU A 110 -8.01 -1.75 -8.05
N ARG A 111 -8.64 -2.22 -9.13
CA ARG A 111 -10.09 -2.04 -9.35
C ARG A 111 -10.93 -2.62 -8.21
N GLU A 112 -10.59 -3.83 -7.77
CA GLU A 112 -11.26 -4.47 -6.65
C GLU A 112 -11.06 -3.73 -5.31
N SER A 113 -10.04 -2.86 -5.19
CA SER A 113 -9.86 -2.04 -3.99
C SER A 113 -10.98 -1.02 -3.75
N ASN A 114 -11.83 -0.79 -4.75
CA ASN A 114 -13.05 0.01 -4.62
C ASN A 114 -14.23 -0.75 -4.00
N ASP A 115 -14.15 -2.08 -3.87
CA ASP A 115 -15.16 -2.91 -3.18
C ASP A 115 -14.99 -2.79 -1.65
N GLU A 116 -16.09 -2.50 -0.93
CA GLU A 116 -16.06 -2.38 0.53
C GLU A 116 -15.65 -3.67 1.25
N ARG A 117 -15.68 -4.83 0.58
CA ARG A 117 -15.21 -6.12 1.09
C ARG A 117 -13.74 -6.39 0.86
N VAL A 118 -13.00 -5.49 0.20
CA VAL A 118 -11.57 -5.65 -0.10
C VAL A 118 -10.77 -4.52 0.54
N ARG A 119 -9.67 -4.88 1.20
CA ARG A 119 -8.65 -3.91 1.63
C ARG A 119 -7.28 -4.41 1.19
N LEU A 120 -6.46 -3.51 0.66
CA LEU A 120 -5.11 -3.85 0.21
C LEU A 120 -4.08 -3.07 1.01
N VAL A 121 -3.00 -3.73 1.39
CA VAL A 121 -1.75 -3.07 1.80
C VAL A 121 -0.70 -3.36 0.75
N ALA A 122 -0.20 -2.32 0.11
CA ALA A 122 0.89 -2.41 -0.85
C ALA A 122 2.22 -2.52 -0.13
N ASN A 123 3.00 -3.54 -0.47
CA ASN A 123 4.43 -3.62 -0.20
C ASN A 123 5.19 -3.23 -1.47
N PHE A 124 5.98 -2.17 -1.42
CA PHE A 124 6.69 -1.64 -2.60
C PHE A 124 8.06 -1.07 -2.23
N SER A 125 8.94 -0.92 -3.22
CA SER A 125 10.20 -0.19 -3.08
C SER A 125 10.00 1.29 -3.40
N ARG A 126 10.54 2.18 -2.56
CA ARG A 126 10.52 3.63 -2.83
C ARG A 126 11.47 4.03 -3.96
N ALA A 127 12.49 3.21 -4.28
CA ALA A 127 13.49 3.59 -5.28
C ALA A 127 12.91 3.81 -6.70
N PRO A 128 12.08 2.92 -7.28
CA PRO A 128 11.45 3.19 -8.60
C PRO A 128 10.48 4.39 -8.59
N LEU A 129 9.92 4.72 -7.42
CA LEU A 129 8.99 5.84 -7.26
C LEU A 129 9.72 7.18 -7.10
N PHE A 130 10.78 7.24 -6.28
CA PHE A 130 11.37 8.50 -5.84
C PHE A 130 12.87 8.62 -6.15
N GLY A 131 13.44 7.66 -6.86
CA GLY A 131 14.88 7.55 -7.15
C GLY A 131 15.73 7.07 -5.98
N ARG A 132 15.15 6.91 -4.78
CA ARG A 132 15.82 6.43 -3.56
C ARG A 132 14.84 5.85 -2.54
N GLY A 133 15.38 5.19 -1.53
CA GLY A 133 14.62 4.69 -0.37
C GLY A 133 14.36 3.18 -0.43
N GLY A 134 14.12 2.60 0.74
CA GLY A 134 13.91 1.16 0.91
C GLY A 134 12.47 0.70 0.69
N GLY A 135 12.18 -0.51 1.19
CA GLY A 135 10.84 -1.08 1.18
C GLY A 135 9.86 -0.32 2.10
N HIS A 136 8.60 -0.29 1.72
CA HIS A 136 7.53 0.35 2.47
C HIS A 136 6.23 -0.46 2.42
N HIS A 137 5.36 -0.21 3.40
CA HIS A 137 4.00 -0.72 3.43
C HIS A 137 3.02 0.44 3.60
N SER A 138 1.95 0.46 2.81
CA SER A 138 0.87 1.43 2.98
C SER A 138 -0.45 0.88 2.44
N PRO A 139 -1.61 1.23 3.04
CA PRO A 139 -2.90 0.88 2.48
C PRO A 139 -3.12 1.51 1.09
N ILE A 140 -3.87 0.80 0.24
CA ILE A 140 -4.50 1.40 -0.94
C ILE A 140 -5.89 1.87 -0.52
N GLY A 141 -6.15 3.16 -0.69
CA GLY A 141 -7.43 3.79 -0.34
C GLY A 141 -8.51 3.60 -1.42
N GLY A 142 -8.10 3.26 -2.64
CA GLY A 142 -8.98 3.06 -3.78
C GLY A 142 -8.22 3.26 -5.09
N TYR A 143 -8.95 3.23 -6.19
CA TYR A 143 -8.40 3.33 -7.54
C TYR A 143 -9.31 4.15 -8.44
N LEU A 144 -8.74 5.18 -9.08
CA LEU A 144 -9.40 5.99 -10.08
C LEU A 144 -9.24 5.32 -11.45
N GLU A 145 -10.27 4.59 -11.87
CA GLU A 145 -10.20 3.72 -13.06
C GLU A 145 -9.98 4.49 -14.36
N ARG A 146 -10.55 5.69 -14.47
CA ARG A 146 -10.47 6.52 -15.68
C ARG A 146 -9.05 7.07 -15.89
N GLU A 147 -8.36 7.39 -14.80
CA GLU A 147 -7.01 7.95 -14.80
C GLU A 147 -5.92 6.89 -14.69
N ASP A 148 -6.27 5.64 -14.43
CA ASP A 148 -5.34 4.55 -14.09
C ASP A 148 -4.48 4.86 -12.85
N LEU A 149 -5.08 5.47 -11.81
CA LEU A 149 -4.35 5.92 -10.61
C LEU A 149 -4.77 5.20 -9.33
N ALA A 150 -3.81 4.64 -8.62
CA ALA A 150 -4.00 4.12 -7.25
C ALA A 150 -3.78 5.22 -6.21
N LEU A 151 -4.69 5.31 -5.23
CA LEU A 151 -4.51 6.14 -4.04
C LEU A 151 -3.72 5.36 -2.99
N VAL A 152 -2.46 5.72 -2.78
CA VAL A 152 -1.64 5.18 -1.71
C VAL A 152 -1.78 6.07 -0.48
N LEU A 153 -2.25 5.48 0.62
CA LEU A 153 -2.41 6.13 1.91
C LEU A 153 -1.11 6.02 2.71
N ASP A 154 -0.07 6.74 2.30
CA ASP A 154 1.26 6.57 2.87
C ASP A 154 1.28 6.90 4.37
N VAL A 155 1.58 5.89 5.17
CA VAL A 155 1.58 5.98 6.63
C VAL A 155 2.78 6.79 7.14
N ASN A 156 3.74 7.13 6.30
CA ASN A 156 4.76 8.12 6.64
C ASN A 156 4.17 9.52 6.54
N ALA A 157 4.03 10.23 7.66
CA ALA A 157 3.43 11.56 7.71
C ALA A 157 4.11 12.60 6.78
N GLY A 158 5.40 12.46 6.50
CA GLY A 158 6.11 13.33 5.56
C GLY A 158 5.70 13.13 4.10
N PHE A 159 5.16 11.94 3.78
CA PHE A 159 4.58 11.63 2.47
C PHE A 159 3.07 11.85 2.47
N GLY A 160 2.32 11.26 3.41
CA GLY A 160 0.85 11.31 3.42
C GLY A 160 0.22 10.73 2.13
N PRO A 161 -1.07 10.91 1.89
CA PRO A 161 -1.72 10.35 0.70
C PRO A 161 -1.14 10.89 -0.62
N TRP A 162 -0.98 10.01 -1.60
CA TRP A 162 -0.53 10.36 -2.94
C TRP A 162 -1.08 9.39 -4.01
N LEU A 163 -0.95 9.79 -5.27
CA LEU A 163 -1.43 9.04 -6.44
C LEU A 163 -0.25 8.54 -7.26
N VAL A 164 -0.42 7.35 -7.87
CA VAL A 164 0.55 6.72 -8.75
C VAL A 164 -0.16 5.92 -9.83
N ASP A 165 0.41 5.90 -11.03
CA ASP A 165 -0.08 5.05 -12.10
C ASP A 165 0.22 3.56 -11.85
N THR A 166 -0.62 2.69 -12.41
CA THR A 166 -0.52 1.24 -12.17
C THR A 166 0.81 0.64 -12.60
N GLU A 167 1.34 1.04 -13.76
CA GLU A 167 2.62 0.52 -14.27
C GLU A 167 3.76 0.85 -13.31
N ARG A 168 3.82 2.09 -12.83
CA ARG A 168 4.86 2.53 -11.92
C ARG A 168 4.74 1.90 -10.54
N LEU A 169 3.53 1.67 -10.04
CA LEU A 169 3.32 0.91 -8.81
C LEU A 169 3.74 -0.57 -8.99
N PHE A 170 3.43 -1.17 -10.13
CA PHE A 170 3.87 -2.53 -10.47
C PHE A 170 5.40 -2.62 -10.47
N LEU A 171 6.11 -1.73 -11.15
CA LEU A 171 7.57 -1.69 -11.14
C LEU A 171 8.15 -1.56 -9.71
N ALA A 172 7.49 -0.79 -8.85
CA ALA A 172 7.87 -0.67 -7.44
C ALA A 172 7.66 -1.97 -6.65
N MET A 173 6.65 -2.78 -7.00
CA MET A 173 6.35 -4.08 -6.38
C MET A 173 7.23 -5.22 -6.93
N SER A 174 7.58 -5.19 -8.21
CA SER A 174 8.37 -6.22 -8.91
C SER A 174 9.86 -6.23 -8.53
N THR A 175 10.25 -5.45 -7.53
CA THR A 175 11.59 -5.47 -6.96
C THR A 175 11.73 -6.63 -5.98
N VAL A 176 12.86 -7.36 -6.02
CA VAL A 176 13.16 -8.44 -5.05
C VAL A 176 13.17 -7.85 -3.64
N ALA A 177 12.33 -8.41 -2.76
CA ALA A 177 12.13 -7.94 -1.39
C ALA A 177 13.13 -8.58 -0.42
N ASP A 178 13.41 -9.85 -0.68
CA ASP A 178 14.23 -10.73 0.15
C ASP A 178 15.11 -11.57 -0.76
N TRP A 179 16.43 -11.35 -0.65
CA TRP A 179 17.43 -12.05 -1.45
C TRP A 179 17.56 -13.53 -1.07
N SER A 180 17.12 -13.93 0.12
CA SER A 180 17.17 -15.32 0.57
C SER A 180 16.04 -16.19 -0.01
N THR A 181 14.89 -15.59 -0.33
CA THR A 181 13.74 -16.28 -0.91
C THR A 181 13.54 -15.98 -2.39
N GLY A 182 14.14 -14.90 -2.90
CA GLY A 182 13.96 -14.43 -4.29
C GLY A 182 12.57 -13.86 -4.57
N LEU A 183 11.68 -13.77 -3.57
CA LEU A 183 10.32 -13.31 -3.75
C LEU A 183 10.26 -11.79 -3.95
N THR A 184 9.38 -11.38 -4.85
CA THR A 184 9.04 -9.97 -5.05
C THR A 184 8.18 -9.44 -3.90
N ARG A 185 8.00 -8.12 -3.87
CA ARG A 185 6.99 -7.46 -3.03
C ARG A 185 5.60 -7.68 -3.65
N GLY A 186 4.58 -6.93 -3.24
CA GLY A 186 3.22 -7.15 -3.75
C GLY A 186 2.14 -6.54 -2.87
N LEU A 187 1.04 -7.27 -2.70
CA LEU A 187 -0.13 -6.85 -1.94
C LEU A 187 -0.41 -7.85 -0.80
N ALA A 188 -0.65 -7.34 0.40
CA ALA A 188 -1.44 -8.09 1.38
C ALA A 188 -2.90 -7.76 1.12
N ARG A 189 -3.66 -8.77 0.68
CA ARG A 189 -5.06 -8.65 0.34
C ARG A 189 -5.91 -9.17 1.48
N PHE A 190 -6.70 -8.29 2.05
CA PHE A 190 -7.73 -8.60 3.03
C PHE A 190 -9.08 -8.65 2.33
N GLU A 191 -9.86 -9.70 2.56
CA GLU A 191 -11.17 -9.83 1.95
C GLU A 191 -12.21 -10.48 2.86
N ALA A 192 -13.43 -9.98 2.79
CA ALA A 192 -14.63 -10.61 3.34
C ALA A 192 -15.34 -11.44 2.26
N PRO A 193 -16.10 -12.49 2.63
CA PRO A 193 -16.91 -13.28 1.70
C PRO A 193 -17.95 -12.42 1.00
N ARG A 194 -18.43 -12.92 -0.14
CA ARG A 194 -19.40 -12.20 -0.96
C ARG A 194 -20.77 -12.10 -0.31
#